data_AF-A0A7C1AW02-F1
#
_entry.id   AF-A0A7C1AW02-F1
#
_cell.length_a   1.000
_cell.length_b   1.000
_cell.length_c   1.000
_cell.angle_alpha   90.00
_cell.angle_beta   90.00
_cell.angle_gamma   90.00
#
_symmetry.space_group_name_H-M   'P 1'
#
loop_
_entity.id
_entity.type
_entity.pdbx_description
1 polymer ?
#
loop_
_entity_poly.entity_id
_entity_poly.type
_entity_poly.pdbx_seq_one_letter_code
_entity_poly.pdbx_strand_id
1 'polypeptide(L)'
;MKIGGTAVSFAVKSPRTITWLMISSTLILALLAGLPSIWPEAFPFLTPLKVDTDPENMLPEDEPVRVFHNRMKREMALYDMVVLGVVNDANPDGVFNPESLARVYELTEFAKTLRWEDPANPGEFQGVIEADLIAPSTVENIEQAGPGTVKFEWLMESPPYTNEEARAIREKAARIPFLKDTLLSTNGKAVALYIPLTAKNLSYRISQELQKKIDGFEGDEKYFITGLPVAQDTFGVEMFKQMAIAAPAAMLIIFLLMLFFFRKIVLIISPLIVAMVSVIATMSILVITGQTIHIMSSMIPIFIMPIAVLDAVHILSEFFDRYQETKSRRETIYQVMNTLFKPMLYTSLTTSVGFASLALTPIPPVQIFGIYIAIGVMLAWIWTILFIPAFIMLIPSRAFDNFGALHDRREDREIALTVTKAKHRIRSNLSMTWLLAATGRVTFRHARTVLIVAAVGVVVAIFGINRIVINDNPTKWFSPSHPIREADRVLNKHFAGTYMAYLALTGPEENISVERFAETLSARLAARAARVRGELPGAGAVYAALQNEIGRQGKVTSSRELLEELTAFAEKNEIGRA
;
A
#
# COMPACT_ATOMS: atom_id res chain seq x y z
N MET A 1 -1.99 38.25 23.61
CA MET A 1 -2.84 37.03 23.70
C MET A 1 -4.33 37.27 23.39
N LYS A 2 -4.66 38.26 22.54
CA LYS A 2 -6.03 38.59 22.13
C LYS A 2 -6.61 37.60 21.09
N ILE A 3 -5.77 36.81 20.42
CA ILE A 3 -6.10 36.04 19.21
C ILE A 3 -7.16 34.95 19.47
N GLY A 4 -7.01 34.12 20.51
CA GLY A 4 -8.00 33.06 20.82
C GLY A 4 -9.38 33.62 21.18
N GLY A 5 -9.42 34.68 21.99
CA GLY A 5 -10.64 35.40 22.31
C GLY A 5 -11.28 36.04 21.07
N THR A 6 -10.48 36.63 20.18
CA THR A 6 -10.98 37.24 18.93
C THR A 6 -11.58 36.19 18.00
N ALA A 7 -10.90 35.06 17.75
CA ALA A 7 -11.36 33.99 16.86
C ALA A 7 -12.68 33.37 17.35
N VAL A 8 -12.75 33.03 18.64
CA VAL A 8 -13.98 32.52 19.27
C VAL A 8 -15.09 33.58 19.23
N SER A 9 -14.76 34.86 19.50
CA SER A 9 -15.76 35.94 19.43
C SER A 9 -16.35 36.11 18.03
N PHE A 10 -15.54 35.93 16.99
CA PHE A 10 -15.99 35.98 15.61
C PHE A 10 -16.89 34.78 15.28
N ALA A 11 -16.49 33.57 15.67
CA ALA A 11 -17.29 32.37 15.48
C ALA A 11 -18.68 32.45 16.12
N VAL A 12 -18.76 33.04 17.31
CA VAL A 12 -20.02 33.22 18.04
C VAL A 12 -20.89 34.33 17.43
N LYS A 13 -20.29 35.42 16.92
CA LYS A 13 -21.03 36.54 16.30
C LYS A 13 -21.51 36.22 14.90
N SER A 14 -20.74 35.45 14.14
CA SER A 14 -20.97 35.20 12.71
C SER A 14 -20.97 33.70 12.38
N PRO A 15 -21.87 32.90 12.98
CA PRO A 15 -21.81 31.44 12.88
C PRO A 15 -22.10 30.92 11.46
N ARG A 16 -22.96 31.61 10.70
CA ARG A 16 -23.22 31.29 9.29
C ARG A 16 -21.97 31.50 8.44
N THR A 17 -21.18 32.54 8.72
CA THR A 17 -19.95 32.84 7.99
C THR A 17 -18.89 31.78 8.22
N ILE A 18 -18.71 31.31 9.47
CA ILE A 18 -17.79 30.20 9.76
C ILE A 18 -18.22 28.91 9.07
N THR A 19 -19.52 28.61 9.09
CA THR A 19 -20.05 27.41 8.42
C THR A 19 -19.80 27.47 6.91
N TRP A 20 -20.08 28.62 6.29
CA TRP A 20 -19.79 28.83 4.87
C TRP A 20 -18.30 28.75 4.57
N LEU A 21 -17.43 29.34 5.40
CA LEU A 21 -15.98 29.27 5.25
C LEU A 21 -15.47 27.82 5.31
N MET A 22 -16.00 27.02 6.25
CA MET A 22 -15.66 25.62 6.37
C MET A 22 -16.09 24.82 5.15
N ILE A 23 -17.34 24.98 4.72
CA ILE A 23 -17.87 24.27 3.55
C ILE A 23 -17.12 24.69 2.29
N SER A 24 -16.91 26.00 2.06
CA SER A 24 -16.25 26.49 0.86
C SER A 24 -14.78 26.08 0.81
N SER A 25 -14.02 26.24 1.90
CA SER A 25 -12.61 25.83 1.92
C SER A 25 -12.46 24.32 1.73
N THR A 26 -13.31 23.51 2.37
CA THR A 26 -13.29 22.05 2.20
C THR A 26 -13.66 21.64 0.77
N LEU A 27 -14.69 22.27 0.19
CA LEU A 27 -15.11 22.00 -1.18
C LEU A 27 -14.04 22.41 -2.19
N ILE A 28 -13.42 23.59 -2.01
CA ILE A 28 -12.32 24.06 -2.85
C ILE A 28 -11.15 23.08 -2.78
N LEU A 29 -10.74 22.64 -1.58
CA LEU A 29 -9.67 21.66 -1.42
C LEU A 29 -10.02 20.33 -2.09
N ALA A 30 -11.23 19.80 -1.87
CA ALA A 30 -11.67 18.56 -2.47
C ALA A 30 -11.72 18.64 -4.01
N LEU A 31 -12.18 19.77 -4.56
CA LEU A 31 -12.21 20.00 -6.01
C LEU A 31 -10.80 20.14 -6.58
N LEU A 32 -9.90 20.88 -5.92
CA LEU A 32 -8.50 21.02 -6.35
C LEU A 32 -7.76 19.68 -6.37
N ALA A 33 -8.10 18.76 -5.46
CA ALA A 33 -7.53 17.41 -5.42
C ALA A 33 -8.19 16.44 -6.43
N GLY A 34 -9.52 16.53 -6.59
CA GLY A 34 -10.29 15.58 -7.39
C GLY A 34 -10.38 15.90 -8.87
N LEU A 35 -10.62 17.17 -9.23
CA LEU A 35 -10.82 17.60 -10.63
C LEU A 35 -9.67 17.24 -11.58
N PRO A 36 -8.38 17.35 -11.20
CA PRO A 36 -7.28 17.00 -12.09
C PRO A 36 -7.25 15.51 -12.45
N SER A 37 -7.83 14.67 -11.59
CA SER A 37 -7.92 13.23 -11.82
C SER A 37 -9.08 12.84 -12.74
N ILE A 38 -10.11 13.69 -12.83
CA ILE A 38 -11.30 13.46 -13.66
C ILE A 38 -11.14 14.13 -15.03
N TRP A 39 -10.59 15.35 -15.06
CA TRP A 39 -10.38 16.16 -16.26
C TRP A 39 -8.94 16.69 -16.33
N PRO A 40 -7.94 15.83 -16.58
CA PRO A 40 -6.53 16.22 -16.60
C PRO A 40 -6.22 17.31 -17.64
N GLU A 41 -6.88 17.27 -18.81
CA GLU A 41 -6.69 18.28 -19.87
C GLU A 41 -7.19 19.67 -19.50
N ALA A 42 -8.23 19.77 -18.66
CA ALA A 42 -8.79 21.05 -18.21
C ALA A 42 -7.97 21.69 -17.08
N PHE A 43 -7.21 20.89 -16.33
CA PHE A 43 -6.45 21.33 -15.16
C PHE A 43 -4.97 20.88 -15.20
N PRO A 44 -4.21 21.24 -16.27
CA PRO A 44 -2.84 20.77 -16.45
C PRO A 44 -1.85 21.31 -15.40
N PHE A 45 -2.23 22.38 -14.69
CA PHE A 45 -1.42 23.00 -13.64
C PHE A 45 -1.60 22.36 -12.25
N LEU A 46 -2.55 21.43 -12.10
CA LEU A 46 -2.82 20.73 -10.85
C LEU A 46 -2.35 19.28 -10.93
N THR A 47 -1.96 18.72 -9.79
CA THR A 47 -1.45 17.34 -9.75
C THR A 47 -2.60 16.34 -9.67
N PRO A 48 -2.70 15.36 -10.58
CA PRO A 48 -3.68 14.28 -10.47
C PRO A 48 -3.35 13.36 -9.30
N LEU A 49 -4.37 12.66 -8.81
CA LEU A 49 -4.25 11.64 -7.79
C LEU A 49 -3.31 10.53 -8.28
N LYS A 50 -2.19 10.36 -7.58
CA LYS A 50 -1.26 9.25 -7.83
C LYS A 50 -1.36 8.25 -6.69
N VAL A 51 -1.39 6.97 -7.02
CA VAL A 51 -1.46 5.88 -6.06
C VAL A 51 -0.21 5.03 -6.20
N ASP A 52 0.47 4.78 -5.09
CA ASP A 52 1.68 3.99 -5.04
C ASP A 52 1.52 2.85 -4.03
N THR A 53 1.61 1.63 -4.52
CA THR A 53 1.35 0.41 -3.75
C THR A 53 2.56 -0.50 -3.70
N ASP A 54 3.69 -0.07 -4.27
CA ASP A 54 4.91 -0.86 -4.32
C ASP A 54 5.74 -0.65 -3.04
N PRO A 55 5.94 -1.69 -2.22
CA PRO A 55 6.81 -1.62 -1.05
C PRO A 55 8.26 -1.24 -1.37
N GLU A 56 8.75 -1.42 -2.60
CA GLU A 56 10.10 -0.97 -2.98
C GLU A 56 10.24 0.56 -2.90
N ASN A 57 9.14 1.29 -3.06
CA ASN A 57 9.09 2.74 -2.91
C ASN A 57 9.09 3.18 -1.43
N MET A 58 9.18 2.24 -0.48
CA MET A 58 9.50 2.55 0.92
C MET A 58 10.96 2.98 1.10
N LEU A 59 11.83 2.69 0.13
CA LEU A 59 13.19 3.24 0.09
C LEU A 59 13.22 4.51 -0.77
N PRO A 60 14.02 5.53 -0.40
CA PRO A 60 14.28 6.68 -1.26
C PRO A 60 14.76 6.29 -2.67
N GLU A 61 14.45 7.11 -3.68
CA GLU A 61 14.82 6.83 -5.08
C GLU A 61 16.33 6.81 -5.30
N ASP A 62 17.07 7.56 -4.50
CA ASP A 62 18.53 7.68 -4.49
C ASP A 62 19.23 6.63 -3.61
N GLU A 63 18.48 5.77 -2.91
CA GLU A 63 19.05 4.72 -2.06
C GLU A 63 19.90 3.76 -2.91
N PRO A 64 21.22 3.59 -2.62
CA PRO A 64 22.13 2.83 -3.48
C PRO A 64 21.65 1.42 -3.83
N VAL A 65 20.99 0.74 -2.89
CA VAL A 65 20.45 -0.60 -3.10
C VAL A 65 19.29 -0.59 -4.09
N ARG A 66 18.39 0.41 -4.03
CA ARG A 66 17.26 0.56 -4.96
C ARG A 66 17.76 0.94 -6.36
N VAL A 67 18.74 1.85 -6.45
CA VAL A 67 19.37 2.22 -7.72
C VAL A 67 20.05 1.02 -8.36
N PHE A 68 20.84 0.27 -7.59
CA PHE A 68 21.49 -0.95 -8.05
C PHE A 68 20.46 -1.98 -8.53
N HIS A 69 19.42 -2.24 -7.74
CA HIS A 69 18.35 -3.16 -8.08
C HIS A 69 17.67 -2.78 -9.40
N ASN A 70 17.24 -1.52 -9.54
CA ASN A 70 16.59 -1.02 -10.75
C ASN A 70 17.51 -1.03 -11.98
N ARG A 71 18.83 -0.84 -11.78
CA ARG A 71 19.81 -0.99 -12.86
C ARG A 71 19.94 -2.45 -13.27
N MET A 72 20.13 -3.36 -12.33
CA MET A 72 20.25 -4.80 -12.61
C MET A 72 19.00 -5.37 -13.29
N LYS A 73 17.79 -4.95 -12.89
CA LYS A 73 16.55 -5.36 -13.56
C LYS A 73 16.52 -4.96 -15.03
N ARG A 74 17.02 -3.77 -15.35
CA ARG A 74 17.11 -3.29 -16.74
C ARG A 74 18.22 -3.98 -17.53
N GLU A 75 19.43 -4.02 -16.98
CA GLU A 75 20.61 -4.58 -17.68
C GLU A 75 20.49 -6.09 -17.92
N MET A 76 19.88 -6.82 -16.99
CA MET A 76 19.74 -8.29 -17.06
C MET A 76 18.34 -8.75 -17.46
N ALA A 77 17.45 -7.83 -17.87
CA ALA A 77 16.05 -8.12 -18.22
C ALA A 77 15.33 -8.96 -17.15
N LEU A 78 15.46 -8.58 -15.87
CA LEU A 78 14.81 -9.31 -14.77
C LEU A 78 13.37 -8.85 -14.60
N TYR A 79 12.44 -9.73 -14.94
CA TYR A 79 11.01 -9.47 -14.86
C TYR A 79 10.43 -9.95 -13.53
N ASP A 80 9.42 -9.21 -13.04
CA ASP A 80 8.58 -9.70 -11.95
C ASP A 80 7.63 -10.76 -12.50
N MET A 81 7.38 -11.82 -11.73
CA MET A 81 6.64 -12.97 -12.19
C MET A 81 5.41 -13.25 -11.33
N VAL A 82 4.30 -13.60 -11.97
CA VAL A 82 3.19 -14.30 -11.34
C VAL A 82 3.56 -15.78 -11.29
N VAL A 83 3.36 -16.41 -10.13
CA VAL A 83 3.56 -17.84 -9.95
C VAL A 83 2.19 -18.50 -9.84
N LEU A 84 1.85 -19.34 -10.81
CA LEU A 84 0.64 -20.16 -10.79
C LEU A 84 1.02 -21.61 -10.49
N GLY A 85 0.64 -22.09 -9.31
CA GLY A 85 0.82 -23.48 -8.95
C GLY A 85 -0.45 -24.31 -9.13
N VAL A 86 -0.29 -25.51 -9.67
CA VAL A 86 -1.33 -26.51 -9.83
C VAL A 86 -0.97 -27.69 -8.93
N VAL A 87 -1.88 -28.09 -8.06
CA VAL A 87 -1.68 -29.20 -7.10
C VAL A 87 -2.79 -30.22 -7.26
N ASN A 88 -2.43 -31.50 -7.37
CA ASN A 88 -3.38 -32.60 -7.40
C ASN A 88 -2.97 -33.68 -6.39
N ASP A 89 -3.59 -33.64 -5.21
CA ASP A 89 -3.37 -34.66 -4.18
C ASP A 89 -4.27 -35.89 -4.36
N ALA A 90 -5.42 -35.74 -5.05
CA ALA A 90 -6.43 -36.78 -5.22
C ALA A 90 -5.98 -37.90 -6.17
N ASN A 91 -5.27 -37.54 -7.25
CA ASN A 91 -4.77 -38.50 -8.22
C ASN A 91 -3.50 -39.22 -7.71
N PRO A 92 -3.38 -40.56 -7.80
CA PRO A 92 -2.16 -41.29 -7.43
C PRO A 92 -0.89 -40.77 -8.12
N ASP A 93 -0.95 -40.47 -9.41
CA ASP A 93 0.14 -39.93 -10.22
C ASP A 93 0.31 -38.40 -10.05
N GLY A 94 -0.50 -37.78 -9.19
CA GLY A 94 -0.46 -36.35 -8.91
C GLY A 94 -0.90 -35.53 -10.12
N VAL A 95 -0.17 -34.46 -10.42
CA VAL A 95 -0.43 -33.62 -11.60
C VAL A 95 0.05 -34.26 -12.90
N PHE A 96 0.80 -35.36 -12.85
CA PHE A 96 1.30 -36.07 -14.03
C PHE A 96 0.31 -37.10 -14.54
N ASN A 97 -0.88 -36.62 -14.90
CA ASN A 97 -1.91 -37.37 -15.60
C ASN A 97 -2.42 -36.56 -16.81
N PRO A 98 -3.06 -37.19 -17.81
CA PRO A 98 -3.53 -36.54 -19.03
C PRO A 98 -4.38 -35.29 -18.79
N GLU A 99 -5.34 -35.36 -17.87
CA GLU A 99 -6.28 -34.26 -17.62
C GLU A 99 -5.59 -33.06 -16.98
N SER A 100 -4.81 -33.28 -15.92
CA SER A 100 -4.06 -32.22 -15.24
C SER A 100 -3.06 -31.54 -16.18
N LEU A 101 -2.28 -32.32 -16.94
CA LEU A 101 -1.28 -31.77 -17.86
C LEU A 101 -1.91 -31.07 -19.06
N ALA A 102 -3.07 -31.53 -19.55
CA ALA A 102 -3.83 -30.82 -20.57
C ALA A 102 -4.32 -29.46 -20.06
N ARG A 103 -4.84 -29.38 -18.83
CA ARG A 103 -5.24 -28.10 -18.20
C ARG A 103 -4.03 -27.17 -17.98
N VAL A 104 -2.88 -27.71 -17.58
CA VAL A 104 -1.61 -26.96 -17.45
C VAL A 104 -1.17 -26.39 -18.80
N TYR A 105 -1.24 -27.18 -19.87
CA TYR A 105 -0.95 -26.72 -21.23
C TYR A 105 -1.90 -25.60 -21.64
N GLU A 106 -3.20 -25.78 -21.44
CA GLU A 106 -4.22 -24.80 -21.78
C GLU A 106 -4.04 -23.48 -21.02
N LEU A 107 -3.70 -23.53 -19.72
CA LEU A 107 -3.36 -22.34 -18.94
C LEU A 107 -2.12 -21.63 -19.45
N THR A 108 -1.12 -22.39 -19.89
CA THR A 108 0.12 -21.83 -20.44
C THR A 108 -0.18 -21.07 -21.73
N GLU A 109 -0.91 -21.68 -22.66
CA GLU A 109 -1.30 -21.04 -23.92
C GLU A 109 -2.21 -19.84 -23.68
N PHE A 110 -3.16 -19.94 -22.75
CA PHE A 110 -3.99 -18.81 -22.37
C PHE A 110 -3.16 -17.65 -21.79
N ALA A 111 -2.20 -17.93 -20.91
CA ALA A 111 -1.35 -16.91 -20.30
C ALA A 111 -0.56 -16.11 -21.36
N LYS A 112 -0.08 -16.75 -22.43
CA LYS A 112 0.59 -16.07 -23.55
C LYS A 112 -0.30 -15.03 -24.25
N THR A 113 -1.62 -15.25 -24.25
CA THR A 113 -2.60 -14.32 -24.85
C THR A 113 -2.89 -13.08 -23.99
N LEU A 114 -2.45 -13.05 -22.73
CA LEU A 114 -2.70 -11.94 -21.79
C LEU A 114 -1.78 -10.75 -22.08
N ARG A 115 -2.02 -10.10 -23.22
CA ARG A 115 -1.30 -8.91 -23.71
C ARG A 115 -2.31 -7.88 -24.21
N TRP A 116 -2.07 -6.62 -23.88
CA TRP A 116 -2.93 -5.49 -24.23
C TRP A 116 -2.06 -4.34 -24.73
N GLU A 117 -2.62 -3.45 -25.53
CA GLU A 117 -1.94 -2.22 -25.94
C GLU A 117 -1.65 -1.34 -24.71
N ASP A 118 -0.47 -0.72 -24.67
CA ASP A 118 -0.10 0.23 -23.63
C ASP A 118 -0.80 1.58 -23.87
N PRO A 119 -1.69 2.04 -22.98
CA PRO A 119 -2.34 3.34 -23.11
C PRO A 119 -1.35 4.51 -23.13
N ALA A 120 -0.16 4.34 -22.52
CA ALA A 120 0.87 5.38 -22.49
C ALA A 120 1.70 5.41 -23.78
N ASN A 121 1.85 4.28 -24.47
CA ASN A 121 2.69 4.11 -25.66
C ASN A 121 1.89 3.37 -26.75
N PRO A 122 1.10 4.08 -27.57
CA PRO A 122 0.32 3.46 -28.64
C PRO A 122 1.20 2.66 -29.61
N GLY A 123 0.81 1.42 -29.91
CA GLY A 123 1.60 0.48 -30.70
C GLY A 123 2.55 -0.43 -29.92
N GLU A 124 2.78 -0.20 -28.62
CA GLU A 124 3.49 -1.13 -27.74
C GLU A 124 2.51 -2.02 -26.97
N PHE A 125 2.90 -3.28 -26.75
CA PHE A 125 2.09 -4.25 -26.00
C PHE A 125 2.67 -4.52 -24.61
N GLN A 126 1.82 -4.42 -23.60
CA GLN A 126 2.12 -4.76 -22.22
C GLN A 126 1.33 -6.00 -21.76
N GLY A 127 1.87 -6.77 -20.81
CA GLY A 127 1.23 -7.98 -20.30
C GLY A 127 2.26 -9.07 -19.98
N VAL A 128 1.93 -10.29 -20.35
CA VAL A 128 2.82 -11.45 -20.20
C VAL A 128 3.92 -11.42 -21.26
N ILE A 129 5.15 -11.70 -20.83
CA ILE A 129 6.32 -11.84 -21.71
C ILE A 129 6.43 -13.30 -22.12
N GLU A 130 5.86 -13.63 -23.28
CA GLU A 130 5.81 -15.01 -23.79
C GLU A 130 7.20 -15.67 -23.88
N ALA A 131 8.20 -14.93 -24.35
CA ALA A 131 9.55 -15.44 -24.57
C ALA A 131 10.23 -15.97 -23.30
N ASP A 132 9.85 -15.45 -22.13
CA ASP A 132 10.45 -15.80 -20.83
C ASP A 132 9.49 -16.62 -19.95
N LEU A 133 8.34 -17.03 -20.48
CA LEU A 133 7.37 -17.83 -19.74
C LEU A 133 7.96 -19.21 -19.44
N ILE A 134 7.97 -19.62 -18.18
CA ILE A 134 8.49 -20.91 -17.74
C ILE A 134 7.33 -21.82 -17.32
N ALA A 135 7.05 -22.82 -18.13
CA ALA A 135 6.03 -23.84 -17.92
C ALA A 135 6.47 -25.15 -18.58
N PRO A 136 5.87 -26.31 -18.27
CA PRO A 136 6.27 -27.58 -18.88
C PRO A 136 6.28 -27.58 -20.41
N SER A 137 5.43 -26.78 -21.06
CA SER A 137 5.39 -26.66 -22.53
C SER A 137 6.35 -25.64 -23.14
N THR A 138 7.05 -24.86 -22.32
CA THR A 138 8.00 -23.82 -22.77
C THR A 138 9.42 -24.03 -22.27
N VAL A 139 9.66 -25.03 -21.40
CA VAL A 139 11.02 -25.42 -21.00
C VAL A 139 11.54 -26.56 -21.86
N GLU A 140 12.83 -26.52 -22.15
CA GLU A 140 13.49 -27.56 -22.94
C GLU A 140 13.91 -28.76 -22.07
N ASN A 141 13.70 -29.96 -22.61
CA ASN A 141 14.39 -31.17 -22.21
C ASN A 141 15.65 -31.33 -23.06
N ILE A 142 16.79 -31.38 -22.38
CA ILE A 142 18.10 -31.54 -23.00
C ILE A 142 18.59 -32.94 -22.68
N GLU A 143 18.76 -33.77 -23.70
CA GLU A 143 19.22 -35.15 -23.53
C GLU A 143 20.32 -35.55 -24.51
N GLN A 144 21.10 -36.55 -24.14
CA GLN A 144 22.12 -37.12 -25.00
C GLN A 144 21.47 -38.04 -26.03
N ALA A 145 21.53 -37.70 -27.31
CA ALA A 145 20.99 -38.52 -28.40
C ALA A 145 22.02 -39.52 -28.96
N GLY A 146 23.28 -39.44 -28.53
CA GLY A 146 24.37 -40.31 -28.95
C GLY A 146 25.75 -39.79 -28.52
N PRO A 147 26.85 -40.48 -28.88
CA PRO A 147 28.20 -40.00 -28.59
C PRO A 147 28.46 -38.64 -29.25
N GLY A 148 28.63 -37.59 -28.42
CA GLY A 148 28.88 -36.22 -28.88
C GLY A 148 27.67 -35.45 -29.40
N THR A 149 26.44 -35.98 -29.30
CA THR A 149 25.22 -35.29 -29.77
C THR A 149 24.24 -35.00 -28.64
N VAL A 150 23.68 -33.79 -28.68
CA VAL A 150 22.67 -33.30 -27.74
C VAL A 150 21.38 -33.07 -28.53
N LYS A 151 20.26 -33.53 -27.99
CA LYS A 151 18.93 -33.30 -28.53
C LYS A 151 18.19 -32.33 -27.60
N PHE A 152 17.60 -31.32 -28.23
CA PHE A 152 16.74 -30.34 -27.60
C PHE A 152 15.32 -30.62 -28.07
N GLU A 153 14.40 -30.77 -27.13
CA GLU A 153 12.97 -30.90 -27.38
C GLU A 153 12.22 -30.19 -26.26
N TRP A 154 10.98 -29.77 -26.48
CA TRP A 154 10.16 -29.25 -25.39
C TRP A 154 9.88 -30.36 -24.38
N LEU A 155 9.87 -30.02 -23.09
CA LEU A 155 9.55 -30.98 -22.03
C LEU A 155 8.13 -31.55 -22.22
N MET A 156 7.19 -30.72 -22.68
CA MET A 156 5.82 -31.09 -23.03
C MET A 156 5.34 -30.31 -24.27
N GLU A 157 5.71 -30.77 -25.46
CA GLU A 157 5.33 -30.13 -26.73
C GLU A 157 3.80 -30.07 -26.94
N SER A 158 3.09 -31.13 -26.55
CA SER A 158 1.64 -31.24 -26.62
C SER A 158 1.07 -31.91 -25.36
N PRO A 159 -0.24 -31.73 -25.08
CA PRO A 159 -0.90 -32.43 -23.98
C PRO A 159 -0.79 -33.96 -24.13
N PRO A 160 -0.42 -34.70 -23.07
CA PRO A 160 -0.42 -36.15 -23.12
C PRO A 160 -1.85 -36.69 -23.17
N TYR A 161 -2.07 -37.72 -23.98
CA TYR A 161 -3.36 -38.42 -24.09
C TYR A 161 -3.43 -39.65 -23.18
N THR A 162 -2.28 -40.20 -22.79
CA THR A 162 -2.19 -41.41 -21.97
C THR A 162 -1.40 -41.20 -20.67
N ASN A 163 -1.68 -42.03 -19.66
CA ASN A 163 -0.93 -41.99 -18.40
C ASN A 163 0.56 -42.33 -18.59
N GLU A 164 0.91 -43.13 -19.60
CA GLU A 164 2.31 -43.46 -19.91
C GLU A 164 3.06 -42.23 -20.44
N GLU A 165 2.44 -41.46 -21.35
CA GLU A 165 3.00 -40.19 -21.83
C GLU A 165 3.17 -39.18 -20.69
N ALA A 166 2.18 -39.07 -19.81
CA ALA A 166 2.25 -38.18 -18.65
C ALA A 166 3.38 -38.56 -17.67
N ARG A 167 3.59 -39.87 -17.43
CA ARG A 167 4.72 -40.36 -16.63
C ARG A 167 6.07 -40.14 -17.33
N ALA A 168 6.13 -40.27 -18.65
CA ALA A 168 7.35 -39.98 -19.40
C ALA A 168 7.77 -38.50 -19.24
N ILE A 169 6.82 -37.57 -19.25
CA ILE A 169 7.09 -36.14 -18.97
C ILE A 169 7.67 -35.96 -17.56
N ARG A 170 7.11 -36.64 -16.56
CA ARG A 170 7.63 -36.63 -15.18
C ARG A 170 9.08 -37.12 -15.12
N GLU A 171 9.36 -38.24 -15.78
CA GLU A 171 10.70 -38.84 -15.78
C GLU A 171 11.71 -37.94 -16.49
N LYS A 172 11.36 -37.38 -17.67
CA LYS A 172 12.18 -36.41 -18.39
C LYS A 172 12.56 -35.25 -17.48
N ALA A 173 11.57 -34.66 -16.81
CA ALA A 173 11.79 -33.52 -15.95
C ALA A 173 12.59 -33.85 -14.67
N ALA A 174 12.38 -35.03 -14.08
CA ALA A 174 13.10 -35.47 -12.89
C ALA A 174 14.61 -35.65 -13.13
N ARG A 175 15.03 -35.86 -14.39
CA ARG A 175 16.45 -35.90 -14.79
C ARG A 175 17.12 -34.53 -14.77
N ILE A 176 16.34 -33.45 -14.80
CA ILE A 176 16.82 -32.08 -14.95
C ILE A 176 16.88 -31.41 -13.57
N PRO A 177 18.07 -31.25 -12.96
CA PRO A 177 18.17 -30.84 -11.55
C PRO A 177 17.57 -29.45 -11.26
N PHE A 178 17.58 -28.54 -12.24
CA PHE A 178 17.07 -27.18 -12.06
C PHE A 178 15.53 -27.08 -12.12
N LEU A 179 14.84 -28.06 -12.71
CA LEU A 179 13.38 -28.12 -12.73
C LEU A 179 12.79 -28.74 -11.47
N LYS A 180 13.57 -29.59 -10.81
CA LYS A 180 13.17 -30.30 -9.58
C LYS A 180 12.96 -29.32 -8.43
N ASP A 181 11.78 -29.39 -7.81
CA ASP A 181 11.30 -28.51 -6.75
C ASP A 181 11.32 -27.00 -7.11
N THR A 182 11.45 -26.68 -8.39
CA THR A 182 11.29 -25.31 -8.93
C THR A 182 10.05 -25.27 -9.82
N LEU A 183 10.06 -26.04 -10.90
CA LEU A 183 8.91 -26.16 -11.81
C LEU A 183 7.99 -27.31 -11.39
N LEU A 184 8.57 -28.40 -10.88
CA LEU A 184 7.87 -29.66 -10.64
C LEU A 184 8.25 -30.21 -9.28
N SER A 185 7.27 -30.57 -8.47
CA SER A 185 7.55 -31.09 -7.13
C SER A 185 8.12 -32.50 -7.20
N THR A 186 9.07 -32.83 -6.33
CA THR A 186 9.72 -34.15 -6.27
C THR A 186 8.71 -35.30 -6.11
N ASN A 187 7.63 -35.06 -5.36
CA ASN A 187 6.56 -36.04 -5.14
C ASN A 187 5.59 -36.18 -6.33
N GLY A 188 5.72 -35.39 -7.40
CA GLY A 188 4.85 -35.41 -8.57
C GLY A 188 3.46 -34.79 -8.34
N LYS A 189 3.21 -34.19 -7.18
CA LYS A 189 1.89 -33.67 -6.80
C LYS A 189 1.61 -32.24 -7.25
N ALA A 190 2.63 -31.49 -7.67
CA ALA A 190 2.49 -30.10 -8.06
C ALA A 190 3.37 -29.70 -9.25
N VAL A 191 2.85 -28.77 -10.05
CA VAL A 191 3.54 -28.05 -11.14
C VAL A 191 3.39 -26.55 -10.90
N ALA A 192 4.43 -25.77 -11.13
CA ALA A 192 4.40 -24.32 -11.14
C ALA A 192 4.54 -23.77 -12.57
N LEU A 193 3.91 -22.64 -12.84
CA LEU A 193 4.10 -21.83 -14.03
C LEU A 193 4.62 -20.46 -13.57
N TYR A 194 5.73 -20.00 -14.12
CA TYR A 194 6.27 -18.66 -13.87
C TYR A 194 5.95 -17.79 -15.07
N ILE A 195 5.14 -16.77 -14.83
CA ILE A 195 4.54 -15.92 -15.86
C ILE A 195 5.14 -14.50 -15.69
N PRO A 196 6.21 -14.17 -16.43
CA PRO A 196 6.87 -12.87 -16.35
C PRO A 196 6.01 -11.75 -16.92
N LEU A 197 6.12 -10.57 -16.31
CA LEU A 197 5.31 -9.40 -16.60
C LEU A 197 6.14 -8.25 -17.14
N THR A 198 5.59 -7.50 -18.08
CA THR A 198 6.17 -6.22 -18.52
C THR A 198 6.10 -5.15 -17.42
N ALA A 199 5.10 -5.20 -16.54
CA ALA A 199 4.92 -4.27 -15.43
C ALA A 199 4.19 -4.91 -14.24
N LYS A 200 4.59 -4.54 -13.00
CA LYS A 200 4.07 -5.11 -11.74
C LYS A 200 2.57 -4.89 -11.52
N ASN A 201 2.07 -3.72 -11.89
CA ASN A 201 0.66 -3.32 -11.75
C ASN A 201 -0.30 -4.10 -12.68
N LEU A 202 0.23 -4.94 -13.56
CA LEU A 202 -0.58 -5.86 -14.38
C LEU A 202 -0.86 -7.18 -13.65
N SER A 203 -0.14 -7.46 -12.56
CA SER A 203 -0.22 -8.75 -11.86
C SER A 203 -1.61 -9.06 -11.30
N TYR A 204 -2.32 -8.07 -10.73
CA TYR A 204 -3.68 -8.27 -10.27
C TYR A 204 -4.61 -8.59 -11.44
N ARG A 205 -4.55 -7.82 -12.54
CA ARG A 205 -5.36 -8.07 -13.74
C ARG A 205 -5.11 -9.47 -14.31
N ILE A 206 -3.85 -9.86 -14.44
CA ILE A 206 -3.45 -11.18 -14.95
C ILE A 206 -3.92 -12.27 -14.01
N SER A 207 -3.76 -12.10 -12.70
CA SER A 207 -4.26 -13.07 -11.71
C SER A 207 -5.78 -13.26 -11.79
N GLN A 208 -6.55 -12.19 -12.06
CA GLN A 208 -7.99 -12.25 -12.23
C GLN A 208 -8.38 -12.97 -13.54
N GLU A 209 -7.70 -12.69 -14.65
CA GLU A 209 -7.97 -13.40 -15.92
C GLU A 209 -7.60 -14.89 -15.83
N LEU A 210 -6.47 -15.22 -15.18
CA LEU A 210 -6.10 -16.61 -14.89
C LEU A 210 -7.14 -17.29 -14.00
N GLN A 211 -7.59 -16.63 -12.93
CA GLN A 211 -8.63 -17.17 -12.05
C GLN A 211 -9.94 -17.43 -12.80
N LYS A 212 -10.39 -16.49 -13.65
CA LYS A 212 -11.59 -16.70 -14.49
C LYS A 212 -11.45 -17.91 -15.41
N LYS A 213 -10.27 -18.13 -15.98
CA LYS A 213 -9.99 -19.29 -16.82
C LYS A 213 -10.04 -20.59 -16.02
N ILE A 214 -9.46 -20.57 -14.82
CA ILE A 214 -9.44 -21.69 -13.87
C ILE A 214 -10.85 -22.06 -13.40
N ASP A 215 -11.71 -21.06 -13.14
CA ASP A 215 -13.09 -21.28 -12.68
C ASP A 215 -13.95 -22.06 -13.70
N GLY A 216 -13.52 -22.11 -14.97
CA GLY A 216 -14.15 -22.90 -16.02
C GLY A 216 -13.68 -24.35 -16.13
N PHE A 217 -12.70 -24.76 -15.32
CA PHE A 217 -12.21 -26.14 -15.32
C PHE A 217 -12.97 -27.03 -14.35
N GLU A 218 -13.29 -28.23 -14.81
CA GLU A 218 -13.81 -29.32 -13.96
C GLU A 218 -12.67 -30.29 -13.65
N GLY A 219 -12.43 -30.57 -12.38
CA GLY A 219 -11.35 -31.46 -11.92
C GLY A 219 -11.09 -31.38 -10.42
N ASP A 220 -10.25 -32.29 -9.92
CA ASP A 220 -9.83 -32.34 -8.52
C ASP A 220 -8.59 -31.47 -8.22
N GLU A 221 -8.04 -30.80 -9.24
CA GLU A 221 -6.89 -29.91 -9.08
C GLU A 221 -7.23 -28.67 -8.26
N LYS A 222 -6.25 -28.23 -7.48
CA LYS A 222 -6.29 -26.96 -6.77
C LYS A 222 -5.28 -26.03 -7.40
N TYR A 223 -5.72 -24.81 -7.69
CA TYR A 223 -4.92 -23.78 -8.32
C TYR A 223 -4.60 -22.69 -7.32
N PHE A 224 -3.35 -22.24 -7.31
CA PHE A 224 -2.83 -21.27 -6.36
C PHE A 224 -2.04 -20.21 -7.12
N ILE A 225 -2.53 -18.98 -7.13
CA ILE A 225 -1.84 -17.84 -7.73
C ILE A 225 -1.13 -17.05 -6.63
N THR A 226 0.17 -16.84 -6.80
CA THR A 226 1.02 -16.06 -5.90
C THR A 226 2.11 -15.34 -6.70
N GLY A 227 3.10 -14.82 -6.00
CA GLY A 227 4.20 -14.04 -6.54
C GLY A 227 4.28 -12.70 -5.82
N LEU A 228 5.49 -12.16 -5.73
CA LEU A 228 5.73 -10.84 -5.16
C LEU A 228 4.82 -9.76 -5.80
N PRO A 229 4.72 -9.62 -7.14
CA PRO A 229 3.91 -8.56 -7.72
C PRO A 229 2.41 -8.73 -7.42
N VAL A 230 1.90 -9.97 -7.38
CA VAL A 230 0.49 -10.25 -7.03
C VAL A 230 0.18 -9.79 -5.61
N ALA A 231 1.07 -10.09 -4.65
CA ALA A 231 0.93 -9.65 -3.27
C ALA A 231 0.97 -8.12 -3.15
N GLN A 232 1.90 -7.46 -3.85
CA GLN A 232 2.06 -6.00 -3.84
C GLN A 232 0.84 -5.28 -4.43
N ASP A 233 0.38 -5.71 -5.60
CA ASP A 233 -0.76 -5.08 -6.30
C ASP A 233 -2.08 -5.33 -5.55
N THR A 234 -2.23 -6.51 -4.93
CA THR A 234 -3.39 -6.82 -4.07
C THR A 234 -3.45 -5.91 -2.84
N PHE A 235 -2.32 -5.43 -2.31
CA PHE A 235 -2.36 -4.42 -1.25
C PHE A 235 -3.01 -3.13 -1.70
N GLY A 236 -2.80 -2.71 -2.95
CA GLY A 236 -3.47 -1.54 -3.50
C GLY A 236 -4.99 -1.65 -3.46
N VAL A 237 -5.50 -2.79 -3.92
CA VAL A 237 -6.94 -3.08 -3.89
C VAL A 237 -7.47 -3.17 -2.46
N GLU A 238 -6.75 -3.87 -1.57
CA GLU A 238 -7.15 -4.04 -0.18
C GLU A 238 -7.09 -2.71 0.60
N MET A 239 -6.12 -1.85 0.29
CA MET A 239 -6.02 -0.49 0.84
C MET A 239 -7.29 0.30 0.57
N PHE A 240 -7.79 0.35 -0.67
CA PHE A 240 -9.03 1.05 -0.99
C PHE A 240 -10.26 0.41 -0.34
N LYS A 241 -10.33 -0.92 -0.26
CA LYS A 241 -11.41 -1.61 0.46
C LYS A 241 -11.40 -1.24 1.95
N GLN A 242 -10.23 -1.27 2.60
CA GLN A 242 -10.10 -0.90 4.00
C GLN A 242 -10.40 0.58 4.22
N MET A 243 -10.01 1.49 3.33
CA MET A 243 -10.44 2.89 3.39
C MET A 243 -11.97 3.01 3.28
N ALA A 244 -12.62 2.25 2.41
CA ALA A 244 -14.07 2.27 2.23
C ALA A 244 -14.84 1.62 3.39
N ILE A 245 -14.23 0.70 4.14
CA ILE A 245 -14.88 -0.04 5.23
C ILE A 245 -14.51 0.53 6.61
N ALA A 246 -13.22 0.66 6.90
CA ALA A 246 -12.72 0.99 8.23
C ALA A 246 -13.02 2.44 8.62
N ALA A 247 -12.93 3.40 7.70
CA ALA A 247 -13.27 4.80 7.99
C ALA A 247 -14.76 4.98 8.34
N PRO A 248 -15.73 4.49 7.54
CA PRO A 248 -17.14 4.51 7.93
C PRO A 248 -17.44 3.70 9.20
N ALA A 249 -16.81 2.55 9.39
CA ALA A 249 -16.96 1.76 10.62
C ALA A 249 -16.48 2.54 11.85
N ALA A 250 -15.32 3.19 11.78
CA ALA A 250 -14.81 4.04 12.84
C ALA A 250 -15.77 5.21 13.11
N MET A 251 -16.27 5.87 12.07
CA MET A 251 -17.26 6.94 12.20
C MET A 251 -18.57 6.47 12.85
N LEU A 252 -19.05 5.27 12.50
CA LEU A 252 -20.23 4.66 13.11
C LEU A 252 -20.00 4.36 14.59
N ILE A 253 -18.85 3.78 14.95
CA ILE A 253 -18.50 3.49 16.35
C ILE A 253 -18.43 4.79 17.15
N ILE A 254 -17.77 5.82 16.62
CA ILE A 254 -17.72 7.15 17.24
C ILE A 254 -19.13 7.70 17.43
N PHE A 255 -19.97 7.65 16.40
CA PHE A 255 -21.37 8.09 16.48
C PHE A 255 -22.13 7.36 17.59
N LEU A 256 -22.02 6.04 17.68
CA LEU A 256 -22.70 5.23 18.70
C LEU A 256 -22.20 5.56 20.12
N LEU A 257 -20.89 5.74 20.31
CA LEU A 257 -20.31 6.15 21.60
C LEU A 257 -20.79 7.55 22.00
N MET A 258 -20.77 8.49 21.05
CA MET A 258 -21.27 9.85 21.27
C MET A 258 -22.77 9.85 21.58
N LEU A 259 -23.54 8.97 20.93
CA LEU A 259 -24.97 8.79 21.20
C LEU A 259 -25.20 8.21 22.59
N PHE A 260 -24.35 7.29 23.03
CA PHE A 260 -24.39 6.74 24.37
C PHE A 260 -24.10 7.81 25.45
N PHE A 261 -23.10 8.67 25.24
CA PHE A 261 -22.72 9.72 26.19
C PHE A 261 -23.67 10.92 26.21
N PHE A 262 -23.93 11.54 25.06
CA PHE A 262 -24.69 12.79 24.98
C PHE A 262 -26.19 12.57 24.81
N ARG A 263 -26.63 11.41 24.29
CA ARG A 263 -28.05 11.06 24.04
C ARG A 263 -28.84 12.11 23.25
N LYS A 264 -28.14 12.95 22.49
CA LYS A 264 -28.69 14.10 21.75
C LYS A 264 -28.00 14.23 20.39
N ILE A 265 -28.64 13.69 19.35
CA ILE A 265 -28.10 13.64 17.97
C ILE A 265 -27.62 15.00 17.49
N VAL A 266 -28.35 16.07 17.81
CA VAL A 266 -28.01 17.44 17.38
C VAL A 266 -26.60 17.85 17.80
N LEU A 267 -26.12 17.44 18.99
CA LEU A 267 -24.75 17.74 19.42
C LEU A 267 -23.70 16.89 18.71
N ILE A 268 -24.06 15.65 18.39
CA ILE A 268 -23.13 14.62 17.90
C ILE A 268 -22.74 14.91 16.45
N ILE A 269 -23.66 15.51 15.69
CA ILE A 269 -23.42 15.89 14.29
C ILE A 269 -22.21 16.83 14.17
N SER A 270 -22.06 17.80 15.09
CA SER A 270 -20.96 18.77 14.98
C SER A 270 -19.54 18.17 15.02
N PRO A 271 -19.16 17.34 16.02
CA PRO A 271 -17.90 16.60 16.02
C PRO A 271 -17.68 15.75 14.77
N LEU A 272 -18.73 15.09 14.25
CA LEU A 272 -18.62 14.26 13.06
C LEU A 272 -18.35 15.10 11.80
N ILE A 273 -18.98 16.27 11.69
CA ILE A 273 -18.68 17.21 10.60
C ILE A 273 -17.22 17.68 10.69
N VAL A 274 -16.75 18.07 11.87
CA VAL A 274 -15.35 18.51 12.06
C VAL A 274 -14.37 17.39 11.68
N ALA A 275 -14.64 16.15 12.10
CA ALA A 275 -13.84 15.00 11.74
C ALA A 275 -13.78 14.79 10.23
N MET A 276 -14.94 14.77 9.56
CA MET A 276 -15.02 14.58 8.11
C MET A 276 -14.29 15.69 7.34
N VAL A 277 -14.54 16.95 7.72
CA VAL A 277 -13.88 18.12 7.13
C VAL A 277 -12.36 18.04 7.29
N SER A 278 -11.89 17.67 8.48
CA SER A 278 -10.44 17.57 8.75
C SER A 278 -9.78 16.48 7.92
N VAL A 279 -10.45 15.33 7.76
CA VAL A 279 -9.98 14.24 6.90
C VAL A 279 -9.94 14.68 5.44
N ILE A 280 -11.04 15.24 4.91
CA ILE A 280 -11.11 15.69 3.51
C ILE A 280 -10.05 16.75 3.25
N ALA A 281 -9.91 17.74 4.13
CA ALA A 281 -8.90 18.79 3.99
C ALA A 281 -7.49 18.20 4.00
N THR A 282 -7.18 17.28 4.92
CA THR A 282 -5.85 16.66 5.01
C THR A 282 -5.51 15.84 3.77
N MET A 283 -6.43 14.97 3.34
CA MET A 283 -6.24 14.17 2.13
C MET A 283 -6.13 15.05 0.89
N SER A 284 -6.91 16.13 0.81
CA SER A 284 -6.83 17.07 -0.31
C SER A 284 -5.47 17.77 -0.35
N ILE A 285 -4.96 18.23 0.79
CA ILE A 285 -3.64 18.87 0.86
C ILE A 285 -2.55 17.89 0.42
N LEU A 286 -2.61 16.61 0.85
CA LEU A 286 -1.70 15.56 0.40
C LEU A 286 -1.63 15.46 -1.12
N VAL A 287 -2.79 15.36 -1.77
CA VAL A 287 -2.88 15.26 -3.25
C VAL A 287 -2.43 16.53 -3.95
N ILE A 288 -2.85 17.71 -3.47
CA ILE A 288 -2.50 19.01 -4.07
C ILE A 288 -0.99 19.25 -4.03
N THR A 289 -0.32 18.81 -2.97
CA THR A 289 1.15 18.87 -2.85
C THR A 289 1.90 17.83 -3.69
N GLY A 290 1.19 17.06 -4.53
CA GLY A 290 1.75 16.10 -5.47
C GLY A 290 2.28 14.81 -4.85
N GLN A 291 1.92 14.53 -3.59
CA GLN A 291 2.32 13.29 -2.92
C GLN A 291 1.47 12.12 -3.41
N THR A 292 2.06 10.94 -3.43
CA THR A 292 1.35 9.70 -3.77
C THR A 292 0.54 9.20 -2.58
N ILE A 293 -0.65 8.68 -2.83
CA ILE A 293 -1.41 7.89 -1.85
C ILE A 293 -0.77 6.52 -1.79
N HIS A 294 -0.29 6.14 -0.61
CA HIS A 294 0.36 4.88 -0.34
C HIS A 294 -0.30 4.19 0.85
N ILE A 295 0.10 2.96 1.12
CA ILE A 295 -0.51 2.10 2.15
C ILE A 295 -0.62 2.81 3.50
N MET A 296 0.45 3.50 3.93
CA MET A 296 0.41 4.25 5.20
C MET A 296 -0.54 5.45 5.18
N SER A 297 -0.56 6.26 4.10
CA SER A 297 -1.43 7.45 4.03
C SER A 297 -2.91 7.09 3.89
N SER A 298 -3.23 5.89 3.43
CA SER A 298 -4.60 5.34 3.48
C SER A 298 -5.19 5.27 4.90
N MET A 299 -4.33 5.21 5.93
CA MET A 299 -4.75 5.13 7.33
C MET A 299 -5.08 6.50 7.93
N ILE A 300 -4.72 7.62 7.27
CA ILE A 300 -4.93 9.00 7.76
C ILE A 300 -6.36 9.24 8.27
N PRO A 301 -7.44 8.84 7.54
CA PRO A 301 -8.81 9.02 8.01
C PRO A 301 -9.07 8.38 9.38
N ILE A 302 -8.55 7.16 9.60
CA ILE A 302 -8.78 6.37 10.82
C ILE A 302 -8.11 7.04 12.03
N PHE A 303 -6.96 7.72 11.82
CA PHE A 303 -6.26 8.44 12.88
C PHE A 303 -6.87 9.82 13.17
N ILE A 304 -7.21 10.61 12.15
CA ILE A 304 -7.68 11.99 12.34
C ILE A 304 -9.10 12.03 12.91
N MET A 305 -9.99 11.12 12.51
CA MET A 305 -11.40 11.17 12.95
C MET A 305 -11.57 11.13 14.48
N PRO A 306 -10.98 10.17 15.22
CA PRO A 306 -11.06 10.17 16.68
C PRO A 306 -10.42 11.42 17.31
N ILE A 307 -9.27 11.87 16.80
CA ILE A 307 -8.56 13.03 17.33
C ILE A 307 -9.43 14.28 17.25
N ALA A 308 -10.04 14.54 16.08
CA ALA A 308 -10.94 15.67 15.87
C ALA A 308 -12.17 15.63 16.80
N VAL A 309 -12.69 14.44 17.08
CA VAL A 309 -13.88 14.27 17.93
C VAL A 309 -13.56 14.53 19.39
N LEU A 310 -12.39 14.10 19.90
CA LEU A 310 -11.99 14.28 21.30
C LEU A 310 -12.00 15.76 21.70
N ASP A 311 -11.43 16.62 20.87
CA ASP A 311 -11.40 18.07 21.10
C ASP A 311 -12.83 18.65 21.16
N ALA A 312 -13.70 18.23 20.25
CA ALA A 312 -15.09 18.68 20.23
C ALA A 312 -15.90 18.16 21.45
N VAL A 313 -15.61 16.95 21.92
CA VAL A 313 -16.23 16.36 23.12
C VAL A 313 -15.93 17.20 24.36
N HIS A 314 -14.69 17.66 24.54
CA HIS A 314 -14.35 18.52 25.67
C HIS A 314 -15.17 19.82 25.68
N ILE A 315 -15.29 20.48 24.53
CA ILE A 315 -16.11 21.69 24.41
C ILE A 315 -17.58 21.41 24.71
N LEU A 316 -18.13 20.34 24.12
CA LEU A 316 -19.55 20.00 24.27
C LEU A 316 -19.89 19.55 25.70
N SER A 317 -19.00 18.81 26.37
CA SER A 317 -19.19 18.37 27.75
C SER A 317 -19.14 19.55 28.71
N GLU A 318 -18.13 20.42 28.62
CA GLU A 318 -18.03 21.60 29.49
C GLU A 318 -19.19 22.57 29.24
N PHE A 319 -19.61 22.70 27.98
CA PHE A 319 -20.81 23.46 27.63
C PHE A 319 -22.06 22.85 28.27
N PHE A 320 -22.21 21.52 28.24
CA PHE A 320 -23.31 20.81 28.90
C PHE A 320 -23.32 21.07 30.41
N ASP A 321 -22.17 21.04 31.08
CA ASP A 321 -22.10 21.22 32.53
C ASP A 321 -22.40 22.67 32.97
N ARG A 322 -21.95 23.67 32.19
CA ARG A 322 -22.10 25.09 32.53
C ARG A 322 -23.35 25.77 32.00
N TYR A 323 -24.01 25.20 31.00
CA TYR A 323 -25.13 25.88 30.33
C TYR A 323 -26.25 26.29 31.29
N GLN A 324 -26.51 25.49 32.32
CA GLN A 324 -27.55 25.78 33.32
C GLN A 324 -27.21 26.96 34.24
N GLU A 325 -25.93 27.34 34.36
CA GLU A 325 -25.49 28.44 35.23
C GLU A 325 -25.91 29.80 34.64
N THR A 326 -25.76 29.98 33.33
CA THR A 326 -26.02 31.27 32.67
C THR A 326 -27.29 31.26 31.82
N LYS A 327 -27.75 30.09 31.37
CA LYS A 327 -28.80 29.90 30.35
C LYS A 327 -28.60 30.72 29.08
N SER A 328 -27.37 31.19 28.85
CA SER A 328 -26.96 31.98 27.70
C SER A 328 -25.91 31.19 26.95
N ARG A 329 -26.25 30.74 25.73
CA ARG A 329 -25.33 30.00 24.86
C ARG A 329 -24.03 30.76 24.66
N ARG A 330 -24.15 32.07 24.41
CA ARG A 330 -23.02 32.98 24.16
C ARG A 330 -22.12 33.14 25.37
N GLU A 331 -22.69 33.35 26.55
CA GLU A 331 -21.89 33.52 27.76
C GLU A 331 -21.22 32.20 28.16
N THR A 332 -21.98 31.10 28.11
CA THR A 332 -21.47 29.76 28.40
C THR A 332 -20.28 29.42 27.50
N ILE A 333 -20.39 29.62 26.17
CA ILE A 333 -19.30 29.25 25.27
C ILE A 333 -18.04 30.11 25.48
N TYR A 334 -18.17 31.38 25.87
CA TYR A 334 -17.00 32.20 26.22
C TYR A 334 -16.30 31.66 27.47
N GLN A 335 -17.06 31.25 28.49
CA GLN A 335 -16.50 30.64 29.70
C GLN A 335 -15.81 29.30 29.40
N VAL A 336 -16.45 28.45 28.59
CA VAL A 336 -15.90 27.18 28.12
C VAL A 336 -14.59 27.40 27.38
N MET A 337 -14.57 28.30 26.38
CA MET A 337 -13.37 28.53 25.57
C MET A 337 -12.26 29.25 26.35
N ASN A 338 -12.58 30.11 27.31
CA ASN A 338 -11.57 30.71 28.19
C ASN A 338 -10.82 29.66 29.02
N THR A 339 -11.48 28.54 29.32
CA THR A 339 -10.91 27.43 30.09
C THR A 339 -10.19 26.44 29.18
N LEU A 340 -10.82 26.04 28.07
CA LEU A 340 -10.36 24.91 27.25
C LEU A 340 -9.42 25.28 26.09
N PHE A 341 -9.40 26.53 25.63
CA PHE A 341 -8.62 26.91 24.44
C PHE A 341 -7.12 26.55 24.58
N LYS A 342 -6.50 26.86 25.73
CA LYS A 342 -5.07 26.57 25.94
C LYS A 342 -4.78 25.09 26.16
N PRO A 343 -5.48 24.36 27.05
CA PRO A 343 -5.31 22.91 27.17
C PRO A 343 -5.41 22.21 25.82
N MET A 344 -6.44 22.52 25.03
CA MET A 344 -6.65 21.92 23.71
C MET A 344 -5.53 22.26 22.73
N LEU A 345 -5.06 23.52 22.69
CA LEU A 345 -3.91 23.87 21.85
C LEU A 345 -2.67 23.03 22.22
N TYR A 346 -2.40 22.81 23.51
CA TYR A 346 -1.26 22.00 23.92
C TYR A 346 -1.43 20.52 23.60
N THR A 347 -2.64 19.95 23.74
CA THR A 347 -2.89 18.56 23.36
C THR A 347 -2.74 18.36 21.84
N SER A 348 -3.28 19.27 21.02
CA SER A 348 -3.13 19.19 19.57
C SER A 348 -1.68 19.41 19.14
N LEU A 349 -0.97 20.39 19.73
CA LEU A 349 0.44 20.66 19.40
C LEU A 349 1.35 19.48 19.77
N THR A 350 1.19 18.90 20.95
CA THR A 350 1.99 17.74 21.37
C THR A 350 1.72 16.51 20.49
N THR A 351 0.46 16.29 20.09
CA THR A 351 0.10 15.23 19.15
C THR A 351 0.71 15.49 17.76
N SER A 352 0.61 16.72 17.25
CA SER A 352 1.22 17.10 15.96
C SER A 352 2.73 16.96 15.97
N VAL A 353 3.42 17.35 17.04
CA VAL A 353 4.88 17.15 17.18
C VAL A 353 5.21 15.65 17.24
N GLY A 354 4.40 14.85 17.92
CA GLY A 354 4.55 13.39 17.95
C GLY A 354 4.51 12.77 16.56
N PHE A 355 3.51 13.10 15.74
CA PHE A 355 3.42 12.62 14.36
C PHE A 355 4.49 13.24 13.44
N ALA A 356 4.80 14.53 13.60
CA ALA A 356 5.84 15.19 12.83
C ALA A 356 7.22 14.59 13.08
N SER A 357 7.48 13.98 14.24
CA SER A 357 8.73 13.28 14.51
C SER A 357 9.01 12.11 13.56
N LEU A 358 7.96 11.53 12.95
CA LEU A 358 8.11 10.47 11.95
C LEU A 358 8.78 10.96 10.66
N ALA A 359 8.79 12.28 10.41
CA ALA A 359 9.53 12.90 9.30
C ALA A 359 11.04 12.65 9.36
N LEU A 360 11.58 12.27 10.52
CA LEU A 360 12.99 11.93 10.69
C LEU A 360 13.33 10.50 10.26
N THR A 361 12.33 9.68 9.94
CA THR A 361 12.52 8.27 9.53
C THR A 361 13.01 8.22 8.08
N PRO A 362 14.03 7.41 7.72
CA PRO A 362 14.51 7.28 6.32
C PRO A 362 13.58 6.40 5.45
N ILE A 363 12.27 6.57 5.59
CA ILE A 363 11.24 5.81 4.87
C ILE A 363 10.22 6.84 4.35
N PRO A 364 10.27 7.24 3.06
CA PRO A 364 9.47 8.36 2.56
C PRO A 364 7.96 8.24 2.81
N PRO A 365 7.32 7.06 2.63
CA PRO A 365 5.90 6.90 2.98
C PRO A 365 5.58 7.19 4.46
N VAL A 366 6.51 6.89 5.37
CA VAL A 366 6.33 7.17 6.82
C VAL A 366 6.49 8.66 7.11
N GLN A 367 7.42 9.33 6.44
CA GLN A 367 7.61 10.78 6.57
C GLN A 367 6.37 11.54 6.12
N ILE A 368 5.88 11.23 4.91
CA ILE A 368 4.66 11.80 4.33
C ILE A 368 3.51 11.57 5.32
N PHE A 369 3.23 10.31 5.68
CA PHE A 369 2.18 9.96 6.64
C PHE A 369 2.23 10.79 7.93
N GLY A 370 3.40 10.90 8.57
CA GLY A 370 3.56 11.66 9.81
C GLY A 370 3.31 13.16 9.64
N ILE A 371 3.83 13.77 8.58
CA ILE A 371 3.66 15.20 8.30
C ILE A 371 2.19 15.53 8.05
N TYR A 372 1.49 14.75 7.23
CA TYR A 372 0.09 15.03 6.91
C TYR A 372 -0.85 14.78 8.08
N ILE A 373 -0.60 13.78 8.95
CA ILE A 373 -1.35 13.68 10.21
C ILE A 373 -1.06 14.89 11.09
N ALA A 374 0.18 15.32 11.25
CA ALA A 374 0.51 16.49 12.07
C ALA A 374 -0.24 17.76 11.61
N ILE A 375 -0.30 17.99 10.30
CA ILE A 375 -1.10 19.06 9.67
C ILE A 375 -2.59 18.85 9.95
N GLY A 376 -3.08 17.64 9.74
CA GLY A 376 -4.49 17.29 9.92
C GLY A 376 -4.99 17.47 11.35
N VAL A 377 -4.16 17.17 12.36
CA VAL A 377 -4.45 17.43 13.77
C VAL A 377 -4.57 18.94 14.04
N MET A 378 -3.69 19.77 13.47
CA MET A 378 -3.79 21.22 13.61
C MET A 378 -5.04 21.78 12.91
N LEU A 379 -5.38 21.25 11.72
CA LEU A 379 -6.62 21.60 11.02
C LEU A 379 -7.86 21.20 11.82
N ALA A 380 -7.86 20.01 12.42
CA ALA A 380 -8.93 19.54 13.29
C ALA A 380 -9.11 20.45 14.51
N TRP A 381 -8.02 20.88 15.13
CA TRP A 381 -8.06 21.85 16.23
C TRP A 381 -8.66 23.19 15.77
N ILE A 382 -8.18 23.75 14.65
CA ILE A 382 -8.68 25.01 14.07
C ILE A 382 -10.19 24.94 13.82
N TRP A 383 -10.65 23.88 13.14
CA TRP A 383 -12.08 23.71 12.89
C TRP A 383 -12.87 23.45 14.15
N THR A 384 -12.31 22.76 15.14
CA THR A 384 -12.98 22.55 16.42
C THR A 384 -13.24 23.88 17.15
N ILE A 385 -12.22 24.73 17.30
CA ILE A 385 -12.34 26.01 18.02
C ILE A 385 -13.21 27.05 17.29
N LEU A 386 -13.38 26.92 15.97
CA LEU A 386 -14.20 27.82 15.16
C LEU A 386 -15.61 27.28 14.97
N PHE A 387 -15.73 26.06 14.45
CA PHE A 387 -16.99 25.49 14.03
C PHE A 387 -17.86 25.05 15.20
N ILE A 388 -17.31 24.45 16.27
CA ILE A 388 -18.15 23.99 17.39
C ILE A 388 -18.88 25.17 18.07
N PRO A 389 -18.20 26.28 18.44
CA PRO A 389 -18.89 27.47 18.97
C PRO A 389 -19.92 28.05 18.00
N ALA A 390 -19.60 28.12 16.70
CA ALA A 390 -20.51 28.61 15.67
C ALA A 390 -21.76 27.72 15.55
N PHE A 391 -21.56 26.40 15.55
CA PHE A 391 -22.63 25.41 15.44
C PHE A 391 -23.61 25.51 16.61
N ILE A 392 -23.11 25.65 17.85
CA ILE A 392 -23.94 25.85 19.05
C ILE A 392 -24.87 27.07 18.92
N MET A 393 -24.43 28.14 18.24
CA MET A 393 -25.25 29.33 17.98
C MET A 393 -26.34 29.08 16.92
N LEU A 394 -26.12 28.16 15.98
CA LEU A 394 -27.10 27.79 14.95
C LEU A 394 -28.17 26.83 15.45
N ILE A 395 -27.90 26.07 16.51
CA ILE A 395 -28.88 25.16 17.10
C ILE A 395 -30.11 25.96 17.62
N PRO A 396 -31.35 25.55 17.30
CA PRO A 396 -32.55 26.21 17.82
C PRO A 396 -32.60 26.15 19.35
N SER A 397 -33.06 27.23 20.00
CA SER A 397 -33.17 27.29 21.48
C SER A 397 -33.94 26.10 22.08
N ARG A 398 -34.95 25.59 21.36
CA ARG A 398 -35.77 24.42 21.76
C ARG A 398 -34.96 23.13 21.94
N ALA A 399 -33.85 22.98 21.22
CA ALA A 399 -32.97 21.82 21.39
C ALA A 399 -32.27 21.81 22.75
N PHE A 400 -32.23 22.97 23.44
CA PHE A 400 -31.61 23.15 24.74
C PHE A 400 -32.60 23.08 25.93
N ASP A 401 -33.90 22.88 25.70
CA ASP A 401 -34.94 22.91 26.75
C ASP A 401 -34.76 21.83 27.84
N ASN A 402 -34.04 20.74 27.52
CA ASN A 402 -33.69 19.65 28.44
C ASN A 402 -32.17 19.41 28.48
N PHE A 403 -31.38 20.48 28.36
CA PHE A 403 -29.95 20.39 28.14
C PHE A 403 -29.13 20.88 29.32
N GLY A 404 -28.16 20.09 29.75
CA GLY A 404 -27.22 20.42 30.82
C GLY A 404 -27.54 19.75 32.15
N ALA A 405 -26.50 19.57 32.96
CA ALA A 405 -26.65 19.06 34.31
C ALA A 405 -27.34 20.13 35.17
N LEU A 406 -28.42 19.75 35.87
CA LEU A 406 -29.01 20.61 36.90
C LEU A 406 -28.00 20.73 38.04
N HIS A 407 -27.15 21.75 38.01
CA HIS A 407 -26.38 22.17 39.18
C HIS A 407 -27.34 22.92 40.10
N ASP A 408 -28.09 22.19 40.91
CA ASP A 408 -28.89 22.82 41.94
C ASP A 408 -27.97 23.26 43.07
N ARG A 409 -27.44 24.49 43.00
CA ARG A 409 -26.63 25.10 44.08
C ARG A 409 -27.40 25.22 45.40
N ARG A 410 -28.71 24.93 45.44
CA ARG A 410 -29.50 24.85 46.68
C ARG A 410 -29.55 23.44 47.28
N GLU A 411 -29.25 22.40 46.49
CA GLU A 411 -29.36 21.01 46.92
C GLU A 411 -28.29 20.61 47.95
N ASP A 412 -27.11 21.25 48.00
CA ASP A 412 -26.11 20.96 49.04
C ASP A 412 -26.58 21.29 50.46
N ARG A 413 -27.63 22.13 50.61
CA ARG A 413 -28.22 22.46 51.92
C ARG A 413 -29.50 21.69 52.25
N GLU A 414 -30.20 21.13 51.26
CA GLU A 414 -31.50 20.44 51.44
C GLU A 414 -31.47 18.92 51.15
N ILE A 415 -30.45 18.39 50.45
CA ILE A 415 -30.30 16.94 50.21
C ILE A 415 -30.06 16.15 51.50
N ALA A 416 -29.73 16.80 52.62
CA ALA A 416 -29.70 16.14 53.92
C ALA A 416 -31.08 15.64 54.41
N LEU A 417 -32.21 16.06 53.81
CA LEU A 417 -33.55 15.82 54.39
C LEU A 417 -34.62 15.18 53.48
N THR A 418 -34.45 15.04 52.16
CA THR A 418 -35.50 14.41 51.31
C THR A 418 -34.96 13.51 50.19
N VAL A 419 -34.49 12.33 50.58
CA VAL A 419 -33.86 11.30 49.72
C VAL A 419 -34.79 10.61 48.71
N THR A 420 -36.09 10.93 48.63
CA THR A 420 -37.05 9.98 48.00
C THR A 420 -37.45 10.29 46.55
N LYS A 421 -37.34 11.54 46.05
CA LYS A 421 -37.84 11.90 44.69
C LYS A 421 -36.78 12.05 43.58
N ALA A 422 -35.50 12.22 43.92
CA ALA A 422 -34.40 12.27 42.94
C ALA A 422 -34.00 10.90 42.35
N LYS A 423 -34.66 9.82 42.79
CA LYS A 423 -34.28 8.43 42.53
C LYS A 423 -34.47 7.98 41.07
N HIS A 424 -35.25 8.70 40.26
CA HIS A 424 -35.60 8.25 38.90
C HIS A 424 -34.74 8.85 37.77
N ARG A 425 -34.08 10.00 37.98
CA ARG A 425 -33.24 10.66 36.95
C ARG A 425 -31.74 10.36 37.11
N ILE A 426 -31.32 9.96 38.31
CA ILE A 426 -29.91 9.68 38.68
C ILE A 426 -29.54 8.19 38.44
N ARG A 427 -30.52 7.31 38.21
CA ARG A 427 -30.34 5.85 38.18
C ARG A 427 -29.43 5.32 37.04
N SER A 428 -29.17 6.06 35.96
CA SER A 428 -28.25 5.59 34.89
C SER A 428 -26.77 5.93 35.11
N ASN A 429 -26.44 6.88 35.99
CA ASN A 429 -25.04 7.28 36.24
C ASN A 429 -24.45 6.63 37.49
N LEU A 430 -25.27 6.00 38.34
CA LEU A 430 -24.78 5.36 39.57
C LEU A 430 -23.72 4.28 39.31
N SER A 431 -23.84 3.48 38.25
CA SER A 431 -22.88 2.40 37.99
C SER A 431 -21.49 2.92 37.62
N MET A 432 -21.40 3.89 36.70
CA MET A 432 -20.11 4.46 36.26
C MET A 432 -19.50 5.35 37.34
N THR A 433 -20.28 6.21 38.00
CA THR A 433 -19.78 7.06 39.09
C THR A 433 -19.32 6.23 40.28
N TRP A 434 -20.06 5.17 40.64
CA TRP A 434 -19.62 4.24 41.67
C TRP A 434 -18.36 3.48 41.26
N LEU A 435 -18.26 3.02 40.00
CA LEU A 435 -17.08 2.34 39.47
C LEU A 435 -15.85 3.24 39.55
N LEU A 436 -15.94 4.48 39.06
CA LEU A 436 -14.85 5.47 39.13
C LEU A 436 -14.45 5.80 40.58
N ALA A 437 -15.42 5.95 41.49
CA ALA A 437 -15.13 6.18 42.89
C ALA A 437 -14.50 4.96 43.57
N ALA A 438 -14.94 3.75 43.22
CA ALA A 438 -14.40 2.51 43.73
C ALA A 438 -12.95 2.30 43.25
N THR A 439 -12.68 2.46 41.96
CA THR A 439 -11.33 2.37 41.40
C THR A 439 -10.43 3.45 41.97
N GLY A 440 -10.90 4.69 42.09
CA GLY A 440 -10.17 5.78 42.75
C GLY A 440 -9.77 5.44 44.18
N ARG A 441 -10.71 4.95 45.01
CA ARG A 441 -10.42 4.51 46.39
C ARG A 441 -9.38 3.40 46.44
N VAL A 442 -9.46 2.43 45.53
CA VAL A 442 -8.47 1.34 45.43
C VAL A 442 -7.09 1.89 45.09
N THR A 443 -6.99 2.81 44.11
CA THR A 443 -5.73 3.45 43.71
C THR A 443 -5.08 4.20 44.87
N PHE A 444 -5.84 4.96 45.67
CA PHE A 444 -5.30 5.65 46.84
C PHE A 444 -4.88 4.68 47.95
N ARG A 445 -5.71 3.68 48.26
CA ARG A 445 -5.44 2.73 49.35
C ARG A 445 -4.25 1.81 49.07
N HIS A 446 -4.02 1.46 47.81
CA HIS A 446 -2.99 0.51 47.39
C HIS A 446 -1.97 1.14 46.42
N ALA A 447 -1.69 2.44 46.55
CA ALA A 447 -0.83 3.18 45.62
C ALA A 447 0.55 2.53 45.41
N ARG A 448 1.18 2.02 46.47
CA ARG A 448 2.47 1.29 46.36
C ARG A 448 2.36 0.04 45.49
N THR A 449 1.31 -0.75 45.69
CA THR A 449 1.05 -1.94 44.88
C THR A 449 0.81 -1.58 43.43
N VAL A 450 0.03 -0.52 43.16
CA VAL A 450 -0.21 -0.04 41.79
C VAL A 450 1.09 0.37 41.10
N LEU A 451 1.96 1.11 41.80
CA LEU A 451 3.26 1.52 41.25
C LEU A 451 4.19 0.32 41.00
N ILE A 452 4.23 -0.65 41.92
CA ILE A 452 5.03 -1.87 41.73
C ILE A 452 4.52 -2.67 40.53
N VAL A 453 3.21 -2.88 40.42
CA VAL A 453 2.61 -3.60 39.29
C VAL A 453 2.88 -2.87 37.97
N ALA A 454 2.76 -1.55 37.94
CA ALA A 454 3.11 -0.75 36.77
C ALA A 454 4.59 -0.87 36.39
N ALA A 455 5.50 -0.80 37.37
CA ALA A 455 6.93 -0.97 37.15
C ALA A 455 7.28 -2.37 36.62
N VAL A 456 6.69 -3.42 37.19
CA VAL A 456 6.81 -4.79 36.69
C VAL A 456 6.28 -4.89 35.26
N GLY A 457 5.13 -4.26 34.97
CA GLY A 457 4.57 -4.19 33.63
C GLY A 457 5.53 -3.52 32.62
N VAL A 458 6.20 -2.45 33.02
CA VAL A 458 7.23 -1.78 32.19
C VAL A 458 8.43 -2.71 31.96
N VAL A 459 8.92 -3.41 32.98
CA VAL A 459 10.02 -4.38 32.82
C VAL A 459 9.64 -5.51 31.86
N VAL A 460 8.41 -6.03 31.99
CA VAL A 460 7.89 -7.06 31.08
C VAL A 460 7.76 -6.51 29.66
N ALA A 461 7.30 -5.25 29.49
CA ALA A 461 7.22 -4.61 28.17
C ALA A 461 8.61 -4.42 27.55
N ILE A 462 9.61 -3.97 28.31
CA ILE A 462 11.01 -3.86 27.86
C ILE A 462 11.56 -5.22 27.44
N PHE A 463 11.30 -6.26 28.23
CA PHE A 463 11.67 -7.62 27.85
C PHE A 463 10.95 -8.08 26.57
N GLY A 464 9.68 -7.72 26.42
CA GLY A 464 8.88 -7.98 25.21
C GLY A 464 9.41 -7.29 23.96
N ILE A 465 9.95 -6.07 24.08
CA ILE A 465 10.56 -5.34 22.96
C ILE A 465 11.73 -6.13 22.37
N ASN A 466 12.54 -6.79 23.21
CA ASN A 466 13.65 -7.63 22.75
C ASN A 466 13.21 -8.92 22.03
N ARG A 467 11.90 -9.21 22.00
CA ARG A 467 11.31 -10.36 21.28
C ARG A 467 10.63 -9.96 19.98
N ILE A 468 10.67 -8.69 19.59
CA ILE A 468 10.10 -8.22 18.33
C ILE A 468 10.88 -8.84 17.18
N VAL A 469 10.18 -9.58 16.31
CA VAL A 469 10.72 -10.12 15.06
C VAL A 469 10.23 -9.23 13.93
N ILE A 470 11.17 -8.67 13.18
CA ILE A 470 10.86 -7.85 12.00
C ILE A 470 10.48 -8.79 10.85
N ASN A 471 9.34 -8.52 10.20
CA ASN A 471 8.82 -9.30 9.10
C ASN A 471 8.71 -8.43 7.85
N ASP A 472 9.61 -8.69 6.90
CA ASP A 472 9.76 -8.00 5.63
C ASP A 472 9.09 -8.72 4.46
N ASN A 473 8.41 -9.85 4.69
CA ASN A 473 7.76 -10.62 3.63
C ASN A 473 6.30 -10.13 3.40
N PRO A 474 5.99 -9.55 2.22
CA PRO A 474 4.65 -9.06 1.88
C PRO A 474 3.54 -10.11 2.02
N THR A 475 3.77 -11.36 1.61
CA THR A 475 2.70 -12.39 1.73
C THR A 475 2.32 -12.62 3.18
N LYS A 476 3.25 -12.45 4.13
CA LYS A 476 3.01 -12.64 5.57
C LYS A 476 2.21 -11.51 6.21
N TRP A 477 1.97 -10.39 5.50
CA TRP A 477 1.14 -9.29 5.99
C TRP A 477 -0.36 -9.59 5.82
N PHE A 478 -0.71 -10.54 4.97
CA PHE A 478 -2.08 -11.04 4.82
C PHE A 478 -2.46 -12.00 5.96
N SER A 479 -3.76 -12.08 6.25
CA SER A 479 -4.28 -13.03 7.23
C SER A 479 -3.98 -14.49 6.81
N PRO A 480 -3.84 -15.43 7.77
CA PRO A 480 -3.58 -16.84 7.47
C PRO A 480 -4.58 -17.52 6.52
N SER A 481 -5.80 -16.99 6.41
CA SER A 481 -6.88 -17.49 5.56
C SER A 481 -6.98 -16.78 4.21
N HIS A 482 -6.13 -15.79 3.94
CA HIS A 482 -6.16 -15.07 2.66
C HIS A 482 -5.63 -15.96 1.52
N PRO A 483 -6.23 -15.94 0.31
CA PRO A 483 -5.82 -16.82 -0.79
C PRO A 483 -4.32 -16.76 -1.12
N ILE A 484 -3.73 -15.56 -1.14
CA ILE A 484 -2.28 -15.37 -1.36
C ILE A 484 -1.44 -16.04 -0.28
N ARG A 485 -1.89 -15.97 0.99
CA ARG A 485 -1.19 -16.57 2.13
C ARG A 485 -1.29 -18.10 2.10
N GLU A 486 -2.44 -18.61 1.66
CA GLU A 486 -2.64 -20.03 1.44
C GLU A 486 -1.77 -20.55 0.27
N ALA A 487 -1.77 -19.84 -0.86
CA ALA A 487 -0.94 -20.14 -2.02
C ALA A 487 0.55 -20.17 -1.66
N ASP A 488 1.07 -19.14 -0.98
CA ASP A 488 2.46 -19.10 -0.49
C ASP A 488 2.79 -20.33 0.39
N ARG A 489 1.91 -20.68 1.34
CA ARG A 489 2.14 -21.82 2.23
C ARG A 489 2.11 -23.17 1.50
N VAL A 490 1.15 -23.36 0.61
CA VAL A 490 0.99 -24.62 -0.13
C VAL A 490 2.14 -24.79 -1.11
N LEU A 491 2.47 -23.77 -1.90
CA LEU A 491 3.51 -23.86 -2.91
C LEU A 491 4.91 -24.01 -2.30
N ASN A 492 5.24 -23.29 -1.22
CA ASN A 492 6.51 -23.50 -0.50
C ASN A 492 6.63 -24.86 0.21
N LYS A 493 5.53 -25.64 0.31
CA LYS A 493 5.59 -27.04 0.77
C LYS A 493 6.04 -27.99 -0.36
N HIS A 494 5.76 -27.63 -1.61
CA HIS A 494 6.05 -28.44 -2.79
C HIS A 494 7.31 -27.98 -3.55
N PHE A 495 7.67 -26.71 -3.43
CA PHE A 495 8.76 -26.06 -4.14
C PHE A 495 9.76 -25.42 -3.18
N ALA A 496 11.00 -25.22 -3.62
CA ALA A 496 12.09 -24.62 -2.87
C ALA A 496 11.88 -23.12 -2.56
N GLY A 497 10.90 -22.48 -3.20
CA GLY A 497 10.52 -21.10 -2.97
C GLY A 497 9.66 -20.54 -4.11
N THR A 498 8.74 -19.63 -3.77
CA THR A 498 7.98 -18.84 -4.77
C THR A 498 8.54 -17.43 -4.98
N TYR A 499 9.69 -17.13 -4.37
CA TYR A 499 10.39 -15.84 -4.45
C TYR A 499 11.77 -16.03 -5.07
N MET A 500 12.13 -15.11 -5.97
CA MET A 500 13.44 -15.11 -6.61
C MET A 500 14.45 -14.31 -5.79
N ALA A 501 15.63 -14.88 -5.58
CA ALA A 501 16.79 -14.18 -5.06
C ALA A 501 17.82 -14.02 -6.19
N TYR A 502 18.27 -12.79 -6.42
CA TYR A 502 19.27 -12.50 -7.44
C TYR A 502 20.64 -12.39 -6.82
N LEU A 503 21.61 -13.14 -7.37
CA LEU A 503 23.02 -12.98 -7.05
C LEU A 503 23.71 -12.30 -8.23
N ALA A 504 24.05 -11.02 -8.06
CA ALA A 504 24.83 -10.28 -9.04
C ALA A 504 26.32 -10.49 -8.79
N LEU A 505 27.02 -11.11 -9.75
CA LEU A 505 28.47 -11.30 -9.72
C LEU A 505 29.12 -10.22 -10.59
N THR A 506 29.83 -9.28 -9.95
CA THR A 506 30.61 -8.27 -10.67
C THR A 506 32.09 -8.63 -10.62
N GLY A 507 32.72 -8.74 -11.79
CA GLY A 507 34.18 -8.87 -11.89
C GLY A 507 34.88 -7.56 -11.53
N PRO A 508 36.21 -7.58 -11.30
CA PRO A 508 36.99 -6.35 -11.28
C PRO A 508 36.76 -5.64 -12.62
N GLU A 509 36.45 -4.34 -12.61
CA GLU A 509 36.50 -3.53 -13.83
C GLU A 509 37.94 -3.59 -14.36
N GLU A 510 38.20 -4.44 -15.35
CA GLU A 510 39.37 -4.26 -16.19
C GLU A 510 39.16 -2.91 -16.88
N ASN A 511 39.96 -1.91 -16.51
CA ASN A 511 40.13 -0.69 -17.30
C ASN A 511 40.73 -1.09 -18.66
N ILE A 512 39.92 -1.67 -19.54
CA ILE A 512 40.28 -1.89 -20.93
C ILE A 512 40.40 -0.50 -21.52
N SER A 513 41.62 -0.13 -21.91
CA SER A 513 41.83 1.17 -22.56
C SER A 513 40.90 1.26 -23.78
N VAL A 514 40.34 2.45 -24.02
CA VAL A 514 39.38 2.68 -25.11
C VAL A 514 40.00 2.26 -26.44
N GLU A 515 41.30 2.47 -26.62
CA GLU A 515 42.05 2.06 -27.81
C GLU A 515 42.05 0.54 -27.97
N ARG A 516 42.39 -0.21 -26.90
CA ARG A 516 42.43 -1.67 -26.95
C ARG A 516 41.04 -2.27 -27.18
N PHE A 517 40.01 -1.66 -26.61
CA PHE A 517 38.63 -2.08 -26.82
C PHE A 517 38.19 -1.81 -28.27
N ALA A 518 38.46 -0.61 -28.80
CA ALA A 518 38.16 -0.22 -30.18
C ALA A 518 38.88 -1.12 -31.20
N GLU A 519 40.16 -1.42 -31.00
CA GLU A 519 40.93 -2.35 -31.83
C GLU A 519 40.33 -3.75 -31.82
N THR A 520 40.02 -4.26 -30.63
CA THR A 520 39.43 -5.60 -30.46
C THR A 520 38.04 -5.69 -31.10
N LEU A 521 37.21 -4.65 -30.90
CA LEU A 521 35.88 -4.57 -31.48
C LEU A 521 35.94 -4.48 -33.01
N SER A 522 36.81 -3.62 -33.56
CA SER A 522 37.02 -3.47 -35.00
C SER A 522 37.47 -4.80 -35.64
N ALA A 523 38.40 -5.52 -34.99
CA ALA A 523 38.85 -6.84 -35.44
C ALA A 523 37.71 -7.88 -35.41
N ARG A 524 36.87 -7.89 -34.37
CA ARG A 524 35.70 -8.77 -34.28
C ARG A 524 34.66 -8.46 -35.36
N LEU A 525 34.37 -7.19 -35.62
CA LEU A 525 33.47 -6.75 -36.69
C LEU A 525 34.00 -7.18 -38.07
N ALA A 526 35.30 -7.02 -38.33
CA ALA A 526 35.94 -7.49 -39.57
C ALA A 526 35.78 -9.01 -39.75
N ALA A 527 36.06 -9.78 -38.69
CA ALA A 527 35.94 -11.23 -38.72
C ALA A 527 34.49 -11.70 -38.91
N ARG A 528 33.51 -11.02 -38.30
CA ARG A 528 32.09 -11.33 -38.46
C ARG A 528 31.61 -10.96 -39.87
N ALA A 529 31.99 -9.79 -40.38
CA ALA A 529 31.69 -9.36 -41.75
C ALA A 529 32.20 -10.35 -42.80
N ALA A 530 33.38 -10.94 -42.58
CA ALA A 530 33.94 -11.96 -43.46
C ALA A 530 33.13 -13.28 -43.45
N ARG A 531 32.64 -13.72 -42.29
CA ARG A 531 31.82 -14.95 -42.17
C ARG A 531 30.45 -14.81 -42.80
N VAL A 532 29.81 -13.65 -42.64
CA VAL A 532 28.40 -13.44 -43.01
C VAL A 532 28.24 -12.93 -44.45
N ARG A 533 29.35 -12.63 -45.14
CA ARG A 533 29.39 -12.04 -46.51
C ARG A 533 28.59 -12.84 -47.55
N GLY A 534 28.44 -14.15 -47.38
CA GLY A 534 27.68 -15.02 -48.30
C GLY A 534 26.24 -15.29 -47.89
N GLU A 535 25.84 -14.97 -46.66
CA GLU A 535 24.52 -15.31 -46.09
C GLU A 535 23.59 -14.10 -46.05
N LEU A 536 24.11 -12.89 -45.84
CA LEU A 536 23.32 -11.67 -45.73
C LEU A 536 23.81 -10.58 -46.71
N PRO A 537 23.08 -10.32 -47.82
CA PRO A 537 23.35 -9.19 -48.71
C PRO A 537 23.27 -7.87 -47.94
N GLY A 538 24.28 -7.00 -48.07
CA GLY A 538 24.30 -5.68 -47.41
C GLY A 538 24.99 -5.63 -46.04
N ALA A 539 25.26 -6.79 -45.41
CA ALA A 539 25.95 -6.85 -44.12
C ALA A 539 27.34 -6.19 -44.16
N GLY A 540 28.07 -6.30 -45.29
CA GLY A 540 29.39 -5.67 -45.44
C GLY A 540 29.37 -4.14 -45.34
N ALA A 541 28.32 -3.49 -45.84
CA ALA A 541 28.18 -2.03 -45.76
C ALA A 541 27.90 -1.57 -44.32
N VAL A 542 27.07 -2.34 -43.61
CA VAL A 542 26.76 -2.15 -42.19
C VAL A 542 28.03 -2.24 -41.31
N TYR A 543 28.81 -3.32 -41.46
CA TYR A 543 30.04 -3.49 -40.67
C TYR A 543 31.09 -2.42 -41.01
N ALA A 544 31.18 -1.98 -42.26
CA ALA A 544 32.07 -0.90 -42.66
C ALA A 544 31.66 0.46 -42.07
N ALA A 545 30.34 0.74 -41.99
CA ALA A 545 29.82 1.95 -41.34
C ALA A 545 30.17 1.98 -39.85
N LEU A 546 29.98 0.86 -39.14
CA LEU A 546 30.36 0.72 -37.73
C LEU A 546 31.87 0.87 -37.50
N GLN A 547 32.70 0.30 -38.37
CA GLN A 547 34.16 0.45 -38.28
C GLN A 547 34.63 1.88 -38.50
N ASN A 548 34.01 2.60 -39.45
CA ASN A 548 34.31 4.00 -39.68
C ASN A 548 33.91 4.88 -38.49
N GLU A 549 32.81 4.54 -37.82
CA GLU A 549 32.37 5.26 -36.63
C GLU A 549 33.34 5.03 -35.47
N ILE A 550 33.79 3.78 -35.23
CA ILE A 550 34.85 3.47 -34.24
C ILE A 550 36.11 4.33 -34.48
N GLY A 551 36.51 4.49 -35.74
CA GLY A 551 37.71 5.27 -36.11
C GLY A 551 37.56 6.79 -35.97
N ARG A 552 36.33 7.32 -35.86
CA ARG A 552 36.05 8.76 -35.71
C ARG A 552 36.03 9.25 -34.27
N GLN A 553 35.93 8.34 -33.31
CA GLN A 553 35.70 8.68 -31.91
C GLN A 553 37.01 8.92 -31.15
N GLY A 554 37.57 10.13 -31.30
CA GLY A 554 38.81 10.54 -30.62
C GLY A 554 38.62 11.13 -29.21
N LYS A 555 37.45 10.99 -28.56
CA LYS A 555 37.11 11.71 -27.32
C LYS A 555 36.29 10.91 -26.29
N VAL A 556 36.21 9.60 -26.43
CA VAL A 556 35.45 8.78 -25.50
C VAL A 556 36.30 8.48 -24.27
N THR A 557 35.71 8.59 -23.08
CA THR A 557 36.40 8.41 -21.80
C THR A 557 36.35 6.99 -21.26
N SER A 558 35.48 6.13 -21.82
CA SER A 558 35.35 4.72 -21.42
C SER A 558 34.93 3.79 -22.58
N SER A 559 35.24 2.49 -22.46
CA SER A 559 34.78 1.48 -23.42
C SER A 559 33.25 1.37 -23.50
N ARG A 560 32.55 1.66 -22.39
CA ARG A 560 31.09 1.66 -22.29
C ARG A 560 30.46 2.80 -23.10
N GLU A 561 31.00 4.01 -22.97
CA GLU A 561 30.54 5.19 -23.70
C GLU A 561 30.72 5.00 -25.23
N LEU A 562 31.82 4.35 -25.67
CA LEU A 562 32.03 3.99 -27.07
C LEU A 562 30.95 3.02 -27.57
N LEU A 563 30.58 2.04 -26.74
CA LEU A 563 29.54 1.06 -27.09
C LEU A 563 28.15 1.70 -27.15
N GLU A 564 27.82 2.60 -26.21
CA GLU A 564 26.55 3.32 -26.18
C GLU A 564 26.39 4.23 -27.42
N GLU A 565 27.43 4.95 -27.82
CA GLU A 565 27.40 5.77 -29.03
C GLU A 565 27.26 4.93 -30.31
N LEU A 566 27.95 3.78 -30.39
CA LEU A 566 27.83 2.87 -31.54
C LEU A 566 26.43 2.25 -31.63
N THR A 567 25.81 1.91 -30.50
CA THR A 567 24.42 1.43 -30.46
C THR A 567 23.46 2.52 -30.92
N ALA A 568 23.60 3.75 -30.40
CA ALA A 568 22.78 4.88 -30.82
C ALA A 568 22.96 5.20 -32.32
N PHE A 569 24.18 5.08 -32.86
CA PHE A 569 24.45 5.20 -34.28
C PHE A 569 23.77 4.09 -35.08
N ALA A 570 23.80 2.84 -34.60
CA ALA A 570 23.15 1.72 -35.28
C ALA A 570 21.62 1.89 -35.31
N GLU A 571 21.02 2.27 -34.20
CA GLU A 571 19.56 2.52 -34.09
C GLU A 571 19.12 3.67 -35.00
N LYS A 572 19.86 4.80 -34.98
CA LYS A 572 19.53 5.99 -35.79
C LYS A 572 19.59 5.73 -37.30
N ASN A 573 20.45 4.81 -37.74
CA ASN A 573 20.65 4.49 -39.15
C ASN A 573 19.91 3.20 -39.57
N GLU A 574 19.01 2.67 -38.73
CA GLU A 574 18.28 1.41 -38.95
C GLU A 574 19.20 0.22 -39.31
N ILE A 575 20.43 0.24 -38.80
CA ILE A 575 21.44 -0.77 -39.02
C ILE A 575 21.05 -2.01 -38.19
N GLY A 576 20.21 -2.87 -38.78
CA GLY A 576 19.67 -4.08 -38.12
C GLY A 576 18.21 -4.40 -38.43
N ARG A 577 17.50 -3.58 -39.21
CA ARG A 577 16.12 -3.85 -39.67
C ARG A 577 16.00 -4.46 -41.07
N ALA A 578 17.12 -4.89 -41.67
CA ALA A 578 17.16 -5.53 -42.99
C ALA A 578 17.06 -7.06 -42.89
#